data_AF-A0A0C2VJM9-F1
#
_entry.id   AF-A0A0C2VJM9-F1
#
_cell.length_a   1.000
_cell.length_b   1.000
_cell.length_c   1.000
_cell.angle_alpha   90.00
_cell.angle_beta   90.00
_cell.angle_gamma   90.00
#
_symmetry.space_group_name_H-M   'P 1'
#
loop_
_entity.id
_entity.type
_entity.pdbx_description
1 polymer ?
#
loop_
_entity_poly.entity_id
_entity_poly.type
_entity_poly.pdbx_seq_one_letter_code
_entity_poly.pdbx_strand_id
1 'polypeptide(L)'
;MSKTTYNERSWAIDIITEITLYSSKINKPIKRAGGETTINTGKKIFFPDVLLYGENSDILMGWELKMPDTSISDIDFIDNAKAKAVILKLNGFLLWNAKEAVLYLLTNNEYLPFNNWDTSKGIINKRVDVEKARSVWIESLHEILENLNRLFESGTIQQKPLIDSFNDSSIIEFILNHAKESANSLALASTTNSKFRAEVNVWWRIFKHEYDKRNQWNVLAEIILVNWVHKILFANILTAFRDDAKAVYN
;
A
#
# COMPACT_ATOMS: atom_id res chain seq x y z
N MET A 1 25.44 -15.27 -18.60
CA MET A 1 24.06 -15.69 -18.26
C MET A 1 23.69 -15.06 -16.94
N SER A 2 22.75 -14.12 -16.92
CA SER A 2 22.25 -13.53 -15.67
C SER A 2 21.38 -14.56 -14.95
N LYS A 3 21.77 -14.96 -13.75
CA LYS A 3 21.01 -15.88 -12.92
C LYS A 3 19.94 -15.05 -12.19
N THR A 4 18.72 -14.99 -12.72
CA THR A 4 17.58 -14.41 -12.00
C THR A 4 17.34 -15.24 -10.74
N THR A 5 17.44 -14.62 -9.57
CA THR A 5 17.23 -15.29 -8.28
C THR A 5 15.84 -14.94 -7.80
N TYR A 6 14.99 -15.95 -7.58
CA TYR A 6 13.64 -15.76 -7.05
C TYR A 6 13.73 -15.11 -5.66
N ASN A 7 13.18 -13.90 -5.53
CA ASN A 7 13.27 -13.08 -4.32
C ASN A 7 11.88 -12.64 -3.85
N GLU A 8 11.82 -11.95 -2.71
CA GLU A 8 10.59 -11.47 -2.07
C GLU A 8 9.68 -10.71 -3.05
N ARG A 9 10.25 -9.86 -3.91
CA ARG A 9 9.47 -9.09 -4.89
C ARG A 9 8.89 -9.98 -5.99
N SER A 10 9.67 -10.94 -6.49
CA SER A 10 9.16 -11.92 -7.46
C SER A 10 8.01 -12.73 -6.86
N TRP A 11 8.14 -13.14 -5.60
CA TRP A 11 7.09 -13.86 -4.88
C TRP A 11 5.84 -13.01 -4.65
N ALA A 12 6.01 -11.74 -4.26
CA ALA A 12 4.90 -10.80 -4.11
C ALA A 12 4.11 -10.62 -5.42
N ILE A 13 4.79 -10.47 -6.55
CA ILE A 13 4.16 -10.35 -7.88
C ILE A 13 3.35 -11.61 -8.21
N ASP A 14 3.90 -12.79 -7.94
CA ASP A 14 3.21 -14.06 -8.15
C ASP A 14 1.95 -14.15 -7.27
N ILE A 15 2.03 -13.76 -5.99
CA ILE A 15 0.89 -13.70 -5.07
C ILE A 15 -0.18 -12.74 -5.58
N ILE A 16 0.19 -11.51 -5.94
CA ILE A 16 -0.75 -10.49 -6.45
C ILE A 16 -1.49 -10.99 -7.69
N THR A 17 -0.73 -11.62 -8.59
CA THR A 17 -1.27 -12.21 -9.83
C THR A 17 -2.27 -13.30 -9.50
N GLU A 18 -1.90 -14.24 -8.61
CA GLU A 18 -2.77 -15.35 -8.23
C GLU A 18 -4.02 -14.89 -7.47
N ILE A 19 -3.91 -13.92 -6.56
CA ILE A 19 -5.08 -13.33 -5.88
C ILE A 19 -6.06 -12.77 -6.90
N THR A 20 -5.56 -11.99 -7.87
CA THR A 20 -6.40 -11.37 -8.90
C THR A 20 -7.08 -12.43 -9.77
N LEU A 21 -6.37 -13.49 -10.16
CA LEU A 21 -6.92 -14.62 -10.93
C LEU A 21 -7.94 -15.45 -10.13
N TYR A 22 -7.72 -15.63 -8.84
CA TYR A 22 -8.65 -16.34 -7.96
C TYR A 22 -9.92 -15.52 -7.76
N SER A 23 -9.77 -14.24 -7.39
CA SER A 23 -10.87 -13.31 -7.17
C SER A 23 -11.72 -13.05 -8.42
N SER A 24 -11.15 -13.08 -9.63
CA SER A 24 -11.94 -12.88 -10.86
C SER A 24 -12.92 -14.02 -11.14
N LYS A 25 -12.74 -15.20 -10.52
CA LYS A 25 -13.58 -16.39 -10.73
C LYS A 25 -14.72 -16.50 -9.71
N ILE A 26 -14.69 -15.69 -8.65
CA ILE A 26 -15.63 -15.78 -7.55
C ILE A 26 -16.22 -14.41 -7.24
N ASN A 27 -17.51 -14.34 -6.96
CA ASN A 27 -18.12 -13.07 -6.54
C ASN A 27 -18.06 -12.93 -5.02
N LYS A 28 -16.90 -12.50 -4.51
CA LYS A 28 -16.60 -12.31 -3.09
C LYS A 28 -16.06 -10.90 -2.80
N PRO A 29 -15.98 -10.45 -1.53
CA PRO A 29 -15.54 -9.09 -1.19
C PRO A 29 -14.17 -8.69 -1.77
N ILE A 30 -13.18 -9.58 -1.74
CA ILE A 30 -11.86 -9.32 -2.34
C ILE A 30 -11.96 -9.47 -3.85
N LYS A 31 -11.76 -8.37 -4.59
CA LYS A 31 -11.90 -8.33 -6.06
C LYS A 31 -10.57 -8.38 -6.81
N ARG A 32 -9.51 -7.82 -6.23
CA ARG A 32 -8.16 -7.85 -6.82
C ARG A 32 -7.09 -7.61 -5.77
N ALA A 33 -5.84 -7.84 -6.15
CA ALA A 33 -4.67 -7.39 -5.40
C ALA A 33 -3.80 -6.45 -6.24
N GLY A 34 -2.99 -5.64 -5.56
CA GLY A 34 -1.95 -4.82 -6.15
C GLY A 34 -0.72 -4.77 -5.25
N GLY A 35 0.40 -4.32 -5.79
CA GLY A 35 1.63 -4.09 -5.03
C GLY A 35 2.13 -2.67 -5.21
N GLU A 36 3.23 -2.34 -4.56
CA GLU A 36 3.85 -1.03 -4.73
C GLU A 36 4.25 -0.72 -6.19
N THR A 37 3.72 0.37 -6.74
CA THR A 37 4.47 1.22 -7.68
C THR A 37 5.32 2.17 -6.84
N THR A 38 6.52 1.73 -6.45
CA THR A 38 7.43 2.53 -5.62
C THR A 38 7.82 3.82 -6.36
N ILE A 39 7.22 4.95 -5.96
CA ILE A 39 7.77 6.28 -6.27
C ILE A 39 9.02 6.40 -5.39
N ASN A 40 10.18 6.19 -6.01
CA ASN A 40 11.48 6.17 -5.34
C ASN A 40 11.82 7.56 -4.76
N THR A 41 11.47 7.78 -3.50
CA THR A 41 11.79 9.00 -2.71
C THR A 41 12.84 8.74 -1.63
N GLY A 42 13.61 7.64 -1.73
CA GLY A 42 14.85 7.47 -0.99
C GLY A 42 14.74 7.12 0.50
N LYS A 43 13.63 7.37 1.21
CA LYS A 43 13.45 6.90 2.60
C LYS A 43 11.98 6.60 2.96
N LYS A 44 11.77 5.36 3.43
CA LYS A 44 10.53 4.70 3.88
C LYS A 44 9.54 4.29 2.79
N ILE A 45 9.33 2.99 2.70
CA ILE A 45 8.32 2.27 1.93
C ILE A 45 7.03 2.33 2.76
N PHE A 46 6.03 3.07 2.28
CA PHE A 46 4.80 3.38 3.05
C PHE A 46 3.64 2.42 2.77
N PHE A 47 3.73 1.63 1.70
CA PHE A 47 2.68 0.69 1.33
C PHE A 47 3.09 -0.76 1.64
N PRO A 48 2.14 -1.62 2.00
CA PRO A 48 2.37 -3.06 2.14
C PRO A 48 2.86 -3.71 0.84
N ASP A 49 3.50 -4.87 0.93
CA ASP A 49 3.94 -5.63 -0.25
C ASP A 49 2.75 -6.06 -1.13
N VAL A 50 1.61 -6.34 -0.50
CA VAL A 50 0.34 -6.66 -1.19
C VAL A 50 -0.80 -5.85 -0.58
N LEU A 51 -1.63 -5.26 -1.43
CA LEU A 51 -2.87 -4.59 -1.06
C LEU A 51 -4.05 -5.33 -1.66
N LEU A 52 -5.04 -5.65 -0.83
CA LEU A 52 -6.31 -6.22 -1.26
C LEU A 52 -7.33 -5.11 -1.53
N TYR A 53 -8.07 -5.21 -2.62
CA TYR A 53 -9.07 -4.24 -3.03
C TYR A 53 -10.46 -4.85 -3.17
N GLY A 54 -11.48 -4.06 -2.81
CA GLY A 54 -12.90 -4.37 -2.99
C GLY A 54 -13.49 -3.85 -4.32
N GLU A 55 -14.82 -3.89 -4.42
CA GLU A 55 -15.60 -3.54 -5.62
C GLU A 55 -15.34 -2.10 -6.11
N ASN A 56 -15.25 -1.14 -5.19
CA ASN A 56 -15.08 0.28 -5.51
C ASN A 56 -13.61 0.74 -5.38
N SER A 57 -12.66 -0.19 -5.52
CA SER A 57 -11.24 0.08 -5.24
C SER A 57 -10.94 0.45 -3.78
N ASP A 58 -11.87 0.14 -2.86
CA ASP A 58 -11.66 0.27 -1.42
C ASP A 58 -10.48 -0.60 -0.99
N ILE A 59 -9.56 -0.05 -0.19
CA ILE A 59 -8.45 -0.82 0.38
C ILE A 59 -9.02 -1.65 1.52
N LEU A 60 -9.00 -2.97 1.36
CA LEU A 60 -9.55 -3.91 2.33
C LEU A 60 -8.52 -4.32 3.38
N MET A 61 -7.28 -4.59 2.94
CA MET A 61 -6.22 -5.08 3.81
C MET A 61 -4.85 -4.92 3.16
N GLY A 62 -3.81 -4.73 3.98
CA GLY A 62 -2.41 -4.81 3.59
C GLY A 62 -1.74 -6.09 4.08
N TRP A 63 -0.91 -6.71 3.24
CA TRP A 63 -0.06 -7.83 3.64
C TRP A 63 1.41 -7.44 3.53
N GLU A 64 2.20 -7.86 4.51
CA GLU A 64 3.64 -7.76 4.48
C GLU A 64 4.24 -9.16 4.29
N LEU A 65 5.19 -9.27 3.37
CA LEU A 65 5.78 -10.52 2.95
C LEU A 65 7.26 -10.60 3.34
N LYS A 66 7.67 -11.78 3.77
CA LYS A 66 9.08 -12.14 3.97
C LYS A 66 9.37 -13.52 3.41
N MET A 67 10.65 -13.79 3.23
CA MET A 67 11.12 -15.14 2.93
C MET A 67 11.20 -15.99 4.22
N PRO A 68 11.28 -17.33 4.10
CA PRO A 68 11.19 -18.26 5.25
C PRO A 68 12.39 -18.25 6.20
N ASP A 69 13.39 -17.41 5.92
CA ASP A 69 14.51 -17.09 6.79
C ASP A 69 14.18 -15.99 7.81
N THR A 70 13.07 -15.27 7.65
CA THR A 70 12.56 -14.31 8.63
C THR A 70 11.49 -14.95 9.51
N SER A 71 11.60 -14.82 10.83
CA SER A 71 10.59 -15.35 11.76
C SER A 71 9.26 -14.61 11.60
N ILE A 72 8.13 -15.32 11.72
CA ILE A 72 6.80 -14.68 11.74
C ILE A 72 6.58 -13.86 13.01
N SER A 73 7.34 -14.15 14.07
CA SER A 73 7.37 -13.44 15.35
C SER A 73 8.41 -12.32 15.42
N ASP A 74 9.07 -12.00 14.30
CA ASP A 74 10.02 -10.90 14.23
C ASP A 74 9.32 -9.56 14.53
N ILE A 75 9.83 -8.83 15.51
CA ILE A 75 9.21 -7.59 16.02
C ILE A 75 9.25 -6.49 14.96
N ASP A 76 10.35 -6.36 14.22
CA ASP A 76 10.48 -5.34 13.17
C ASP A 76 9.51 -5.63 12.01
N PHE A 77 9.29 -6.92 11.70
CA PHE A 77 8.31 -7.34 10.70
C PHE A 77 6.86 -6.98 11.12
N ILE A 78 6.50 -7.28 12.37
CA ILE A 78 5.19 -6.96 12.95
C ILE A 78 4.97 -5.44 13.02
N ASP A 79 5.94 -4.70 13.58
CA ASP A 79 5.83 -3.25 13.78
C ASP A 79 5.74 -2.49 12.45
N ASN A 80 6.46 -2.95 11.42
CA ASN A 80 6.36 -2.39 10.08
C ASN A 80 4.97 -2.58 9.47
N ALA A 81 4.39 -3.78 9.56
CA ALA A 81 3.03 -4.03 9.05
C ALA A 81 1.97 -3.26 9.86
N LYS A 82 2.13 -3.18 11.19
CA LYS A 82 1.28 -2.40 12.08
C LYS A 82 1.30 -0.91 11.72
N ALA A 83 2.49 -0.34 11.52
CA ALA A 83 2.62 1.07 11.12
C ALA A 83 1.90 1.35 9.79
N LYS A 84 2.03 0.46 8.80
CA LYS A 84 1.33 0.58 7.51
C LYS A 84 -0.19 0.46 7.67
N ALA A 85 -0.67 -0.47 8.48
CA ALA A 85 -2.11 -0.61 8.77
C ALA A 85 -2.69 0.64 9.44
N VAL A 86 -1.96 1.26 10.37
CA VAL A 86 -2.35 2.52 11.03
C VAL A 86 -2.44 3.66 10.02
N ILE A 87 -1.43 3.82 9.15
CA ILE A 87 -1.40 4.86 8.10
C ILE A 87 -2.59 4.72 7.15
N LEU A 88 -2.90 3.48 6.76
CA LEU A 88 -4.03 3.15 5.89
C LEU A 88 -5.37 3.11 6.65
N LYS A 89 -5.36 3.33 7.97
CA LYS A 89 -6.51 3.24 8.87
C LYS A 89 -7.29 1.92 8.77
N LEU A 90 -6.60 0.82 8.47
CA LEU A 90 -7.17 -0.52 8.32
C LEU A 90 -7.31 -1.18 9.69
N ASN A 91 -8.38 -1.94 9.90
CA ASN A 91 -8.59 -2.65 11.16
C ASN A 91 -7.90 -4.02 11.21
N GLY A 92 -7.06 -4.35 10.22
CA GLY A 92 -6.26 -5.56 10.21
C GLY A 92 -5.17 -5.58 9.13
N PHE A 93 -4.24 -6.50 9.27
CA PHE A 93 -3.17 -6.77 8.31
C PHE A 93 -2.75 -8.25 8.38
N LEU A 94 -2.12 -8.75 7.31
CA LEU A 94 -1.58 -10.11 7.26
C LEU A 94 -0.05 -10.06 7.21
N LEU A 95 0.61 -10.91 7.99
CA LEU A 95 2.02 -11.24 7.81
C LEU A 95 2.14 -12.58 7.13
N TRP A 96 3.06 -12.72 6.18
CA TRP A 96 3.35 -14.03 5.59
C TRP A 96 4.83 -14.20 5.25
N ASN A 97 5.51 -15.14 5.90
CA ASN A 97 6.93 -15.45 5.67
C ASN A 97 7.15 -16.69 4.77
N ALA A 98 6.19 -17.03 3.91
CA ALA A 98 6.08 -18.26 3.11
C ALA A 98 5.91 -19.57 3.91
N LYS A 99 6.32 -19.62 5.19
CA LYS A 99 6.10 -20.76 6.08
C LYS A 99 4.79 -20.68 6.82
N GLU A 100 4.50 -19.50 7.32
CA GLU A 100 3.40 -19.22 8.22
C GLU A 100 2.77 -17.89 7.82
N ALA A 101 1.45 -17.85 7.86
CA ALA A 101 0.71 -16.60 7.74
C ALA A 101 -0.01 -16.31 9.05
N VAL A 102 -0.03 -15.04 9.48
CA VAL A 102 -0.73 -14.60 10.70
C VAL A 102 -1.55 -13.37 10.38
N LEU A 103 -2.85 -13.45 10.66
CA LEU A 103 -3.78 -12.34 10.56
C LEU A 103 -3.81 -11.60 11.90
N TYR A 104 -3.59 -10.29 11.87
CA TYR A 104 -3.75 -9.40 13.01
C TYR A 104 -4.98 -8.53 12.81
N LEU A 105 -5.82 -8.42 13.85
CA LEU A 105 -6.99 -7.53 13.86
C LEU A 105 -6.92 -6.54 15.02
N LEU A 106 -7.44 -5.34 14.80
CA LEU A 106 -7.53 -4.27 15.78
C LEU A 106 -8.62 -4.58 16.81
N THR A 107 -8.23 -4.75 18.07
CA THR A 107 -9.12 -4.96 19.23
C THR A 107 -8.67 -4.03 20.34
N ASN A 108 -9.56 -3.20 20.89
CA ASN A 108 -9.25 -2.27 22.00
C ASN A 108 -8.01 -1.38 21.74
N ASN A 109 -7.89 -0.81 20.54
CA ASN A 109 -6.74 0.01 20.08
C ASN A 109 -5.39 -0.72 19.94
N GLU A 110 -5.39 -2.05 20.01
CA GLU A 110 -4.19 -2.86 19.78
C GLU A 110 -4.43 -3.90 18.68
N TYR A 111 -3.43 -4.13 17.83
CA TYR A 111 -3.49 -5.21 16.84
C TYR A 111 -3.04 -6.51 17.49
N LEU A 112 -3.94 -7.48 17.56
CA LEU A 112 -3.69 -8.78 18.17
C LEU A 112 -3.77 -9.89 17.12
N PRO A 113 -2.98 -10.98 17.26
CA PRO A 113 -3.12 -12.16 16.41
C PRO A 113 -4.54 -12.72 16.51
N PHE A 114 -5.18 -12.92 15.38
CA PHE A 114 -6.56 -13.41 15.27
C PHE A 114 -6.62 -14.82 14.69
N ASN A 115 -5.82 -15.10 13.66
CA ASN A 115 -5.75 -16.43 13.05
C ASN A 115 -4.34 -16.70 12.51
N ASN A 116 -3.96 -17.97 12.42
CA ASN A 116 -2.68 -18.41 11.87
C ASN A 116 -2.83 -19.60 10.93
N TRP A 117 -1.94 -19.70 9.95
CA TRP A 117 -1.89 -20.80 8.99
C TRP A 117 -0.46 -21.34 8.88
N ASP A 118 -0.30 -22.65 8.91
CA ASP A 118 0.90 -23.30 8.37
C ASP A 118 0.76 -23.41 6.85
N THR A 119 1.47 -22.53 6.15
CA THR A 119 1.49 -22.47 4.69
C THR A 119 2.64 -23.28 4.09
N SER A 120 3.58 -23.72 4.92
CA SER A 120 4.70 -24.56 4.48
C SER A 120 4.26 -25.98 4.20
N LYS A 121 3.26 -26.48 4.95
CA LYS A 121 2.88 -27.90 5.04
C LYS A 121 4.11 -28.82 5.24
N GLY A 122 5.15 -28.30 5.92
CA GLY A 122 6.45 -28.96 6.13
C GLY A 122 7.43 -28.92 4.94
N ILE A 123 7.07 -28.33 3.80
CA ILE A 123 7.84 -28.36 2.55
C ILE A 123 8.74 -27.14 2.40
N ILE A 124 8.26 -25.95 2.79
CA ILE A 124 8.97 -24.67 2.59
C ILE A 124 9.87 -24.40 3.79
N ASN A 125 11.19 -24.53 3.64
CA ASN A 125 12.14 -24.30 4.72
C ASN A 125 13.13 -23.17 4.45
N LYS A 126 13.53 -23.02 3.18
CA LYS A 126 14.52 -22.06 2.70
C LYS A 126 13.96 -21.27 1.52
N ARG A 127 14.60 -20.14 1.19
CA ARG A 127 14.25 -19.29 0.03
C ARG A 127 14.06 -20.08 -1.27
N VAL A 128 14.94 -21.04 -1.51
CA VAL A 128 14.94 -21.88 -2.73
C VAL A 128 13.74 -22.83 -2.82
N ASP A 129 13.05 -23.07 -1.71
CA ASP A 129 11.89 -23.97 -1.67
C ASP A 129 10.61 -23.23 -2.09
N VAL A 130 10.54 -21.91 -1.91
CA VAL A 130 9.33 -21.10 -2.20
C VAL A 130 8.93 -21.20 -3.66
N GLU A 131 9.87 -21.04 -4.59
CA GLU A 131 9.59 -21.17 -6.03
C GLU A 131 9.18 -22.60 -6.41
N LYS A 132 9.84 -23.61 -5.83
CA LYS A 132 9.59 -25.03 -6.13
C LYS A 132 8.26 -25.51 -5.56
N ALA A 133 7.86 -25.00 -4.41
CA ALA A 133 6.63 -25.35 -3.71
C ALA A 133 5.47 -24.42 -4.11
N ARG A 134 5.46 -23.92 -5.35
CA ARG A 134 4.43 -23.01 -5.87
C ARG A 134 3.02 -23.50 -5.64
N SER A 135 2.74 -24.76 -5.96
CA SER A 135 1.42 -25.35 -5.73
C SER A 135 1.00 -25.30 -4.26
N VAL A 136 1.93 -25.50 -3.33
CA VAL A 136 1.67 -25.58 -1.88
C VAL A 136 1.28 -24.22 -1.32
N TRP A 137 2.04 -23.17 -1.66
CA TRP A 137 1.69 -21.83 -1.17
C TRP A 137 0.49 -21.24 -1.93
N ILE A 138 0.21 -21.66 -3.18
CA ILE A 138 -1.04 -21.28 -3.87
C ILE A 138 -2.26 -21.88 -3.18
N GLU A 139 -2.21 -23.17 -2.81
CA GLU A 139 -3.27 -23.82 -2.05
C GLU A 139 -3.52 -23.08 -0.73
N SER A 140 -2.44 -22.77 0.00
CA SER A 140 -2.51 -22.00 1.25
C SER A 140 -3.03 -20.58 1.03
N LEU A 141 -2.68 -19.92 -0.09
CA LEU A 141 -3.21 -18.62 -0.47
C LEU A 141 -4.72 -18.68 -0.64
N HIS A 142 -5.24 -19.70 -1.33
CA HIS A 142 -6.68 -19.86 -1.53
C HIS A 142 -7.42 -20.12 -0.22
N GLU A 143 -6.86 -20.93 0.70
CA GLU A 143 -7.38 -21.13 2.06
C GLU A 143 -7.48 -19.79 2.83
N ILE A 144 -6.43 -18.98 2.78
CA ILE A 144 -6.38 -17.65 3.41
C ILE A 144 -7.44 -16.74 2.81
N LEU A 145 -7.52 -16.64 1.46
CA LEU A 145 -8.48 -15.79 0.77
C LEU A 145 -9.93 -16.19 1.06
N GLU A 146 -10.22 -17.48 1.15
CA GLU A 146 -11.56 -17.96 1.50
C GLU A 146 -11.93 -17.53 2.93
N ASN A 147 -11.00 -17.71 3.89
CA ASN A 147 -11.23 -17.29 5.26
C ASN A 147 -11.41 -15.77 5.38
N LEU A 148 -10.54 -14.97 4.75
CA LEU A 148 -10.65 -13.51 4.74
C LEU A 148 -11.98 -13.05 4.12
N ASN A 149 -12.39 -13.63 2.99
CA ASN A 149 -13.68 -13.29 2.39
C ASN A 149 -14.85 -13.57 3.34
N ARG A 150 -14.86 -14.69 4.07
CA ARG A 150 -15.89 -14.97 5.10
C ARG A 150 -15.85 -13.93 6.22
N LEU A 151 -14.66 -13.50 6.65
CA LEU A 151 -14.52 -12.48 7.69
C LEU A 151 -15.03 -11.10 7.21
N PHE A 152 -14.79 -10.73 5.96
CA PHE A 152 -15.37 -9.52 5.36
C PHE A 152 -16.90 -9.61 5.21
N GLU A 153 -17.42 -10.76 4.80
CA GLU A 153 -18.87 -11.01 4.69
C GLU A 153 -19.57 -10.94 6.05
N SER A 154 -18.93 -11.44 7.10
CA SER A 154 -19.44 -11.38 8.47
C SER A 154 -19.35 -10.00 9.13
N GLY A 155 -18.60 -9.06 8.52
CA GLY A 155 -18.30 -7.75 9.12
C GLY A 155 -17.27 -7.78 10.25
N THR A 156 -16.64 -8.93 10.53
CA THR A 156 -15.54 -9.05 11.51
C THR A 156 -14.36 -8.18 11.09
N ILE A 157 -14.05 -8.15 9.79
CA ILE A 157 -13.13 -7.17 9.21
C ILE A 157 -13.98 -6.05 8.60
N GLN A 158 -13.80 -4.83 9.09
CA GLN A 158 -14.54 -3.68 8.62
C GLN A 158 -13.95 -3.20 7.30
N GLN A 159 -14.81 -3.13 6.28
CA GLN A 159 -14.49 -2.46 5.03
C GLN A 159 -14.61 -0.97 5.28
N LYS A 160 -13.54 -0.20 5.08
CA LYS A 160 -13.66 1.25 5.04
C LYS A 160 -13.96 1.69 3.62
N PRO A 161 -15.08 2.39 3.37
CA PRO A 161 -15.24 3.13 2.14
C PRO A 161 -14.03 4.03 1.96
N LEU A 162 -13.48 4.05 0.75
CA LEU A 162 -12.34 4.87 0.36
C LEU A 162 -12.49 6.28 0.95
N ILE A 163 -13.66 6.89 0.79
CA ILE A 163 -13.96 8.26 1.24
C ILE A 163 -13.85 8.47 2.77
N ASP A 164 -14.15 7.47 3.59
CA ASP A 164 -14.07 7.56 5.06
C ASP A 164 -12.65 7.36 5.58
N SER A 165 -11.81 6.62 4.85
CA SER A 165 -10.36 6.58 5.13
C SER A 165 -9.70 7.95 4.86
N PHE A 166 -10.32 8.76 3.99
CA PHE A 166 -9.82 10.04 3.50
C PHE A 166 -10.42 11.30 4.17
N ASN A 167 -11.40 11.18 5.08
CA ASN A 167 -11.93 12.33 5.81
C ASN A 167 -10.88 12.93 6.79
N ASP A 168 -10.25 14.00 6.28
CA ASP A 168 -9.80 15.26 6.88
C ASP A 168 -8.61 15.37 7.85
N SER A 169 -8.03 14.31 8.42
CA SER A 169 -6.78 14.47 9.23
C SER A 169 -5.53 13.85 8.60
N SER A 170 -5.64 12.68 7.98
CA SER A 170 -4.48 11.91 7.50
C SER A 170 -3.91 12.40 6.17
N ILE A 171 -4.74 12.96 5.28
CA ILE A 171 -4.24 13.61 4.06
C ILE A 171 -3.52 14.92 4.43
N ILE A 172 -4.10 15.70 5.33
CA ILE A 172 -3.48 16.92 5.82
C ILE A 172 -2.18 16.56 6.53
N GLU A 173 -2.16 15.54 7.38
CA GLU A 173 -0.95 15.03 8.03
C GLU A 173 0.07 14.47 7.02
N PHE A 174 -0.36 13.76 5.97
CA PHE A 174 0.51 13.32 4.87
C PHE A 174 1.15 14.51 4.17
N ILE A 175 0.35 15.52 3.82
CA ILE A 175 0.84 16.76 3.18
C ILE A 175 1.82 17.47 4.12
N LEU A 176 1.48 17.65 5.40
CA LEU A 176 2.30 18.32 6.39
C LEU A 176 3.63 17.57 6.66
N ASN A 177 3.58 16.24 6.75
CA ASN A 177 4.75 15.42 7.04
C ASN A 177 5.74 15.38 5.85
N HIS A 178 5.26 15.51 4.62
CA HIS A 178 6.09 15.44 3.40
C HIS A 178 6.36 16.81 2.75
N ALA A 179 5.66 17.87 3.17
CA ALA A 179 5.83 19.22 2.62
C ALA A 179 7.26 19.72 2.76
N LYS A 180 7.92 19.44 3.89
CA LYS A 180 9.30 19.89 4.14
C LYS A 180 10.32 19.21 3.22
N GLU A 181 10.19 17.90 3.03
CA GLU A 181 11.09 17.14 2.15
C GLU A 181 10.87 17.49 0.67
N SER A 182 9.61 17.64 0.29
CA SER A 182 9.22 18.11 -1.05
C SER A 182 9.75 19.52 -1.31
N ALA A 183 9.65 20.43 -0.34
CA ALA A 183 10.19 21.78 -0.45
C ALA A 183 11.71 21.80 -0.62
N ASN A 184 12.44 20.96 0.14
CA ASN A 184 13.88 20.81 -0.02
C ASN A 184 14.25 20.29 -1.42
N SER A 185 13.48 19.32 -1.93
CA SER A 185 13.70 18.75 -3.26
C SER A 185 13.43 19.77 -4.37
N LEU A 186 12.37 20.57 -4.25
CA LEU A 186 12.08 21.67 -5.18
C LEU A 186 13.17 22.75 -5.13
N ALA A 187 13.61 23.12 -3.92
CA ALA A 187 14.70 24.08 -3.75
C ALA A 187 16.00 23.57 -4.39
N LEU A 188 16.34 22.29 -4.20
CA LEU A 188 17.52 21.67 -4.79
C LEU A 188 17.41 21.58 -6.33
N ALA A 189 16.24 21.19 -6.86
CA ALA A 189 16.01 21.19 -8.31
C ALA A 189 16.15 22.59 -8.93
N SER A 190 15.84 23.64 -8.17
CA SER A 190 16.00 25.04 -8.61
C SER A 190 17.46 25.48 -8.73
N THR A 191 18.42 24.78 -8.11
CA THR A 191 19.84 25.12 -8.24
C THR A 191 20.38 24.69 -9.59
N THR A 192 19.89 23.57 -10.12
CA THR A 192 20.33 22.99 -11.41
C THR A 192 19.46 23.41 -12.59
N ASN A 193 18.19 23.77 -12.36
CA ASN A 193 17.27 24.22 -13.41
C ASN A 193 16.90 25.70 -13.27
N SER A 194 17.58 26.55 -14.04
CA SER A 194 17.41 28.01 -14.01
C SER A 194 16.04 28.48 -14.51
N LYS A 195 15.46 27.78 -15.49
CA LYS A 195 14.12 28.09 -16.02
C LYS A 195 13.05 27.82 -14.97
N PHE A 196 13.09 26.64 -14.35
CA PHE A 196 12.19 26.28 -13.25
C PHE A 196 12.30 27.30 -12.10
N ARG A 197 13.52 27.66 -11.69
CA ARG A 197 13.73 28.69 -10.66
C ARG A 197 13.09 30.04 -11.02
N ALA A 198 13.24 30.48 -12.27
CA ALA A 198 12.65 31.73 -12.73
C ALA A 198 11.12 31.70 -12.69
N GLU A 199 10.51 30.61 -13.16
CA GLU A 199 9.06 30.41 -13.15
C GLU A 199 8.51 30.45 -11.71
N VAL A 200 9.15 29.74 -10.77
CA VAL A 200 8.74 29.76 -9.36
C VAL A 200 8.90 31.14 -8.73
N ASN A 201 9.98 31.87 -9.02
CA ASN A 201 10.18 33.22 -8.49
C ASN A 201 9.13 34.20 -9.02
N VAL A 202 8.74 34.08 -10.30
CA VAL A 202 7.68 34.90 -10.90
C VAL A 202 6.34 34.60 -10.24
N TRP A 203 6.00 33.31 -10.12
CA TRP A 203 4.80 32.86 -9.41
C TRP A 203 4.78 33.40 -7.98
N TRP A 204 5.87 33.23 -7.22
CA TRP A 204 5.93 33.67 -5.84
C TRP A 204 5.78 35.18 -5.70
N ARG A 205 6.36 35.97 -6.61
CA ARG A 205 6.21 37.43 -6.59
C ARG A 205 4.74 37.87 -6.69
N ILE A 206 3.92 37.11 -7.43
CA ILE A 206 2.49 37.38 -7.60
C ILE A 206 1.71 36.96 -6.35
N PHE A 207 1.90 35.72 -5.89
CA PHE A 207 1.04 35.11 -4.88
C PHE A 207 1.53 35.23 -3.43
N LYS A 208 2.75 35.70 -3.18
CA LYS A 208 3.34 35.78 -1.81
C LYS A 208 2.46 36.50 -0.77
N HIS A 209 1.61 37.43 -1.21
CA HIS A 209 0.76 38.23 -0.33
C HIS A 209 -0.36 37.40 0.31
N GLU A 210 -0.72 36.26 -0.30
CA GLU A 210 -1.72 35.32 0.23
C GLU A 210 -1.13 34.39 1.31
N TYR A 211 0.20 34.34 1.46
CA TYR A 211 0.89 33.35 2.30
C TYR A 211 1.83 34.04 3.30
N ASP A 212 1.30 34.31 4.50
CA ASP A 212 1.90 35.14 5.55
C ASP A 212 3.33 34.73 5.96
N LYS A 213 4.34 35.48 5.46
CA LYS A 213 5.79 35.29 5.70
C LYS A 213 6.33 33.87 5.46
N ARG A 214 5.59 33.04 4.72
CA ARG A 214 6.01 31.66 4.43
C ARG A 214 7.10 31.63 3.36
N ASN A 215 7.80 30.51 3.25
CA ASN A 215 8.79 30.29 2.22
C ASN A 215 8.13 29.77 0.93
N GLN A 216 8.54 30.29 -0.23
CA GLN A 216 7.97 29.92 -1.53
C GLN A 216 8.00 28.41 -1.81
N TRP A 217 9.06 27.72 -1.38
CA TRP A 217 9.24 26.29 -1.62
C TRP A 217 8.30 25.45 -0.75
N ASN A 218 8.05 25.88 0.49
CA ASN A 218 7.10 25.20 1.37
C ASN A 218 5.67 25.33 0.84
N VAL A 219 5.29 26.54 0.42
CA VAL A 219 3.95 26.78 -0.14
C VAL A 219 3.77 26.03 -1.46
N LEU A 220 4.76 26.08 -2.35
CA LEU A 220 4.71 25.35 -3.62
C LEU A 220 4.63 23.83 -3.41
N ALA A 221 5.39 23.29 -2.46
CA ALA A 221 5.34 21.88 -2.11
C ALA A 221 3.94 21.46 -1.65
N GLU A 222 3.32 22.22 -0.75
CA GLU A 222 1.96 21.96 -0.28
C GLU A 222 0.95 22.00 -1.43
N ILE A 223 1.00 23.03 -2.27
CA ILE A 223 0.10 23.15 -3.43
C ILE A 223 0.25 21.97 -4.39
N ILE A 224 1.49 21.52 -4.64
CA ILE A 224 1.74 20.35 -5.49
C ILE A 224 1.18 19.09 -4.84
N LEU A 225 1.48 18.84 -3.56
CA LEU A 225 1.01 17.65 -2.86
C LEU A 225 -0.53 17.62 -2.79
N VAL A 226 -1.17 18.74 -2.46
CA VAL A 226 -2.64 18.88 -2.49
C VAL A 226 -3.18 18.55 -3.88
N ASN A 227 -2.61 19.13 -4.94
CA ASN A 227 -3.07 18.87 -6.31
C ASN A 227 -2.90 17.40 -6.72
N TRP A 228 -1.80 16.76 -6.34
CA TRP A 228 -1.57 15.35 -6.63
C TRP A 228 -2.57 14.48 -5.89
N VAL A 229 -2.77 14.73 -4.59
CA VAL A 229 -3.77 14.03 -3.79
C VAL A 229 -5.15 14.21 -4.41
N HIS A 230 -5.56 15.44 -4.74
CA HIS A 230 -6.85 15.68 -5.39
C HIS A 230 -7.01 14.95 -6.72
N LYS A 231 -5.98 14.90 -7.57
CA LYS A 231 -6.03 14.17 -8.85
C LYS A 231 -6.17 12.66 -8.64
N ILE A 232 -5.42 12.10 -7.69
CA ILE A 232 -5.48 10.67 -7.36
C ILE A 232 -6.87 10.35 -6.77
N LEU A 233 -7.35 11.17 -5.84
CA LEU A 233 -8.69 11.02 -5.26
C LEU A 233 -9.76 11.10 -6.34
N PHE A 234 -9.69 12.10 -7.22
CA PHE A 234 -10.65 12.26 -8.29
C PHE A 234 -10.63 11.08 -9.25
N ALA A 235 -9.45 10.58 -9.64
CA ALA A 235 -9.33 9.40 -10.49
C ALA A 235 -9.92 8.15 -9.81
N ASN A 236 -9.67 7.96 -8.52
CA ASN A 236 -10.23 6.84 -7.77
C ASN A 236 -11.75 6.95 -7.61
N ILE A 237 -12.28 8.14 -7.34
CA ILE A 237 -13.73 8.40 -7.31
C ILE A 237 -14.33 8.11 -8.68
N LEU A 238 -13.73 8.65 -9.75
CA LEU A 238 -14.22 8.45 -11.11
C LEU A 238 -14.30 6.95 -11.44
N THR A 239 -13.25 6.19 -11.14
CA THR A 239 -13.18 4.75 -11.44
C THR A 239 -14.09 3.91 -10.55
N ALA A 240 -14.43 4.39 -9.35
CA ALA A 240 -15.44 3.77 -8.49
C ALA A 240 -16.86 3.92 -9.06
N PHE A 241 -17.21 5.07 -9.65
CA PHE A 241 -18.57 5.37 -10.09
C PHE A 241 -18.81 5.25 -11.59
N ARG A 242 -17.77 5.04 -12.40
CA ARG A 242 -17.82 5.03 -13.87
C ARG A 242 -17.07 3.84 -14.45
N ASP A 243 -17.80 2.90 -15.05
CA ASP A 243 -17.21 1.70 -15.66
C ASP A 243 -16.32 2.03 -16.88
N ASP A 244 -16.64 3.09 -17.62
CA ASP A 244 -15.82 3.60 -18.72
C ASP A 244 -14.45 4.09 -18.24
N ALA A 245 -14.35 4.58 -17.01
CA ALA A 245 -13.07 4.99 -16.43
C ALA A 245 -12.19 3.78 -16.02
N LYS A 246 -12.78 2.59 -15.83
CA LYS A 246 -12.02 1.37 -15.50
C LYS A 246 -11.19 0.86 -16.68
N ALA A 247 -11.50 1.28 -17.91
CA ALA A 247 -10.77 0.89 -19.12
C ALA A 247 -9.29 1.31 -19.12
N VAL A 248 -8.89 2.28 -18.30
CA VAL A 248 -7.50 2.74 -18.17
C VAL A 248 -6.61 1.72 -17.44
N TYR A 249 -7.21 0.76 -16.73
CA TYR A 249 -6.50 -0.28 -15.97
C TYR A 249 -6.46 -1.65 -16.66
N ASN A 250 -7.07 -1.79 -17.83
CA ASN A 250 -7.01 -2.99 -18.67
C ASN A 250 -5.90 -2.85 -19.72
#